data_AF-A0A4D6LW00-F1
#
_entry.id   AF-A0A4D6LW00-F1
#
_cell.length_a   1.000
_cell.length_b   1.000
_cell.length_c   1.000
_cell.angle_alpha   90.00
_cell.angle_beta   90.00
_cell.angle_gamma   90.00
#
_symmetry.space_group_name_H-M   'P 1'
#
loop_
_entity.id
_entity.type
_entity.pdbx_description
1 polymer ?
#
loop_
_entity_poly.entity_id
_entity_poly.type
_entity_poly.pdbx_seq_one_letter_code
_entity_poly.pdbx_strand_id
1 'polypeptide(L)'
;MGNIRVLDLLGLSIKDLPVSFHNLTGLHVLHVDCDFLHLNNIALTPALYDLSVGKCKEWKWVNSKDGEEVVSTVSSNLKWFCLPSCNLNDDFFSAGFTQLTTVISLDLSRSNITFLPECIKEFHHLDDINVSYCKLLEEIRGVPPNLKFFKAIECTSLTSSASRMLLNQKLHQTRGTKFMFRGGSIPRWMDKENKGPSTSFWFRNKFPSKVLCLLIAPVLDDITSELVRPLVLINGKVQEYRLNSMEREVKMLELDHIHLFDLHLLPFREGLMEMYSENEWKHVQITYQGLFDTSLIKAMGIHVVKEERRGMKDIRYDDPYTTTKMFITSLPFLFCFFLALILFTSLMAYPTQV
;
A
#
# COMPACT_ATOMS: atom_id res chain seq x y z
N MET A 1 -34.68 20.44 -17.68
CA MET A 1 -33.53 20.55 -16.76
C MET A 1 -32.37 19.63 -17.20
N GLY A 2 -32.01 19.58 -18.49
CA GLY A 2 -31.08 18.58 -19.05
C GLY A 2 -29.58 18.91 -18.99
N ASN A 3 -29.16 19.92 -18.21
CA ASN A 3 -27.78 20.45 -18.23
C ASN A 3 -27.00 20.24 -16.93
N ILE A 4 -27.58 19.60 -15.91
CA ILE A 4 -26.89 19.41 -14.63
C ILE A 4 -25.87 18.29 -14.78
N ARG A 5 -24.59 18.64 -14.66
CA ARG A 5 -23.46 17.68 -14.72
C ARG A 5 -22.96 17.26 -13.34
N VAL A 6 -23.05 18.15 -12.36
CA VAL A 6 -22.58 17.93 -11.00
C VAL A 6 -23.71 18.29 -10.06
N LEU A 7 -24.01 17.39 -9.13
CA LEU A 7 -25.01 17.61 -8.11
C LEU A 7 -24.44 17.15 -6.75
N ASP A 8 -24.23 18.12 -5.87
CA ASP A 8 -23.77 17.89 -4.50
C ASP A 8 -24.90 18.25 -3.53
N LEU A 9 -25.31 17.24 -2.78
CA LEU A 9 -26.42 17.23 -1.84
C LEU A 9 -25.97 16.70 -0.47
N LEU A 10 -24.67 16.72 -0.19
CA LEU A 10 -24.12 16.29 1.10
C LEU A 10 -24.63 17.19 2.23
N GLY A 11 -24.84 16.60 3.42
CA GLY A 11 -25.36 17.33 4.58
C GLY A 11 -26.86 17.63 4.55
N LEU A 12 -27.57 17.27 3.47
CA LEU A 12 -29.03 17.34 3.42
C LEU A 12 -29.66 16.08 4.03
N SER A 13 -30.81 16.23 4.67
CA SER A 13 -31.58 15.10 5.21
C SER A 13 -32.53 14.53 4.14
N ILE A 14 -31.97 13.96 3.08
CA ILE A 14 -32.77 13.32 2.02
C ILE A 14 -33.20 11.94 2.50
N LYS A 15 -34.50 11.65 2.41
CA LYS A 15 -35.00 10.32 2.78
C LYS A 15 -34.66 9.29 1.70
N ASP A 16 -35.14 9.53 0.49
CA ASP A 16 -34.94 8.63 -0.66
C ASP A 16 -34.60 9.49 -1.89
N LEU A 17 -33.83 8.93 -2.81
CA LEU A 17 -33.55 9.56 -4.09
C LEU A 17 -34.80 9.45 -4.97
N PRO A 18 -35.44 10.58 -5.33
CA PRO A 18 -36.69 10.52 -6.08
C PRO A 18 -36.43 9.96 -7.48
N VAL A 19 -37.40 9.20 -7.99
CA VAL A 19 -37.32 8.52 -9.30
C VAL A 19 -37.02 9.52 -10.44
N SER A 20 -37.37 10.79 -10.29
CA SER A 20 -37.06 11.85 -11.25
C SER A 20 -35.56 12.08 -11.50
N PHE A 21 -34.64 11.62 -10.63
CA PHE A 21 -33.19 11.70 -10.84
C PHE A 21 -32.74 10.92 -12.09
N HIS A 22 -33.49 9.89 -12.49
CA HIS A 22 -33.24 9.17 -13.74
C HIS A 22 -33.37 10.06 -14.98
N ASN A 23 -34.08 11.18 -14.89
CA ASN A 23 -34.21 12.15 -15.99
C ASN A 23 -32.96 13.04 -16.14
N LEU A 24 -32.00 12.97 -15.22
CA LEU A 24 -30.73 13.70 -15.28
C LEU A 24 -29.70 12.93 -16.13
N THR A 25 -30.02 12.67 -17.38
CA THR A 25 -29.22 11.82 -18.28
C THR A 25 -27.82 12.37 -18.59
N GLY A 26 -27.58 13.66 -18.33
CA GLY A 26 -26.27 14.32 -18.45
C GLY A 26 -25.49 14.46 -17.14
N LEU A 27 -25.95 13.82 -16.06
CA LEU A 27 -25.31 13.90 -14.75
C LEU A 27 -24.04 13.05 -14.73
N HIS A 28 -22.92 13.67 -14.39
CA HIS A 28 -21.60 13.07 -14.34
C HIS A 28 -21.17 12.75 -12.90
N VAL A 29 -21.52 13.62 -11.96
CA VAL A 29 -21.14 13.52 -10.55
C VAL A 29 -22.38 13.69 -9.68
N LEU A 30 -22.60 12.73 -8.78
CA LEU A 30 -23.66 12.78 -7.77
C LEU A 30 -23.06 12.50 -6.39
N HIS A 31 -23.08 13.50 -5.52
CA HIS A 31 -22.75 13.35 -4.10
C HIS A 31 -24.00 13.62 -3.28
N VAL A 32 -24.38 12.69 -2.40
CA VAL A 32 -25.65 12.78 -1.68
C VAL A 32 -25.59 12.07 -0.32
N ASP A 33 -26.18 12.66 0.71
CA ASP A 33 -26.52 11.94 1.93
C ASP A 33 -27.99 11.51 1.82
N CYS A 34 -28.30 10.21 1.87
CA CYS A 34 -29.69 9.73 1.85
C CYS A 34 -29.92 8.51 2.74
N ASP A 35 -31.11 8.38 3.35
CA ASP A 35 -31.45 7.24 4.22
C ASP A 35 -31.63 5.93 3.43
N PHE A 36 -32.26 6.00 2.25
CA PHE A 36 -32.58 4.87 1.40
C PHE A 36 -31.92 5.01 0.03
N LEU A 37 -31.20 3.99 -0.41
CA LEU A 37 -30.54 3.94 -1.71
C LEU A 37 -31.04 2.75 -2.53
N HIS A 38 -31.75 3.05 -3.61
CA HIS A 38 -32.21 2.06 -4.58
C HIS A 38 -31.34 2.12 -5.84
N LEU A 39 -30.40 1.18 -5.96
CA LEU A 39 -29.51 1.08 -7.11
C LEU A 39 -30.16 0.22 -8.18
N ASN A 40 -30.74 0.84 -9.20
CA ASN A 40 -31.17 0.12 -10.40
C ASN A 40 -29.96 -0.26 -11.27
N ASN A 41 -30.06 -1.33 -12.07
CA ASN A 41 -29.08 -1.63 -13.14
C ASN A 41 -28.87 -0.41 -14.09
N ILE A 42 -29.86 0.50 -14.14
CA ILE A 42 -29.87 1.74 -14.93
C ILE A 42 -29.54 3.00 -14.09
N ALA A 43 -29.41 2.89 -12.76
CA ALA A 43 -29.16 4.05 -11.87
C ALA A 43 -27.77 4.68 -12.07
N LEU A 44 -26.93 4.06 -12.89
CA LEU A 44 -25.77 4.69 -13.50
C LEU A 44 -26.27 5.17 -14.85
N THR A 45 -26.73 6.43 -14.91
CA THR A 45 -26.94 7.05 -16.23
C THR A 45 -25.66 6.82 -17.04
N PRO A 46 -25.73 6.59 -18.36
CA PRO A 46 -24.51 6.33 -19.14
C PRO A 46 -23.47 7.43 -19.00
N ALA A 47 -23.81 8.62 -18.51
CA ALA A 47 -22.88 9.72 -18.27
C ALA A 47 -22.28 9.75 -16.85
N LEU A 48 -22.88 9.07 -15.87
CA LEU A 48 -22.45 9.11 -14.48
C LEU A 48 -21.11 8.38 -14.31
N TYR A 49 -20.10 9.11 -13.85
CA TYR A 49 -18.76 8.57 -13.63
C TYR A 49 -18.35 8.59 -12.15
N ASP A 50 -18.98 9.43 -11.31
CA ASP A 50 -18.70 9.53 -9.87
C ASP A 50 -20.02 9.53 -9.07
N LEU A 51 -20.14 8.55 -8.17
CA LEU A 51 -21.23 8.46 -7.21
C LEU A 51 -20.65 8.35 -5.80
N SER A 52 -21.04 9.28 -4.93
CA SER A 52 -20.78 9.21 -3.49
C SER A 52 -22.09 9.29 -2.71
N VAL A 53 -22.41 8.26 -1.96
CA VAL A 53 -23.59 8.22 -1.07
C VAL A 53 -23.14 8.05 0.38
N GLY A 54 -23.48 9.01 1.23
CA GLY A 54 -23.21 8.96 2.66
C GLY A 54 -24.43 8.58 3.49
N LYS A 55 -24.19 8.00 4.67
CA LYS A 55 -25.18 7.78 5.75
C LYS A 55 -26.40 6.95 5.35
N CYS A 56 -26.27 6.08 4.35
CA CYS A 56 -27.35 5.21 3.90
C CYS A 56 -27.69 4.15 4.95
N LYS A 57 -28.96 4.12 5.38
CA LYS A 57 -29.48 3.16 6.38
C LYS A 57 -29.92 1.86 5.72
N GLU A 58 -30.42 1.93 4.50
CA GLU A 58 -30.89 0.78 3.75
C GLU A 58 -30.57 0.94 2.26
N TRP A 59 -30.00 -0.10 1.67
CA TRP A 59 -29.61 -0.13 0.27
C TRP A 59 -30.21 -1.37 -0.41
N LYS A 60 -30.58 -1.28 -1.69
CA LYS A 60 -31.10 -2.42 -2.47
C LYS A 60 -30.72 -2.32 -3.95
N TRP A 61 -30.35 -3.46 -4.54
CA TRP A 61 -30.33 -3.62 -6.00
C TRP A 61 -31.77 -3.72 -6.52
N VAL A 62 -32.13 -2.87 -7.47
CA VAL A 62 -33.41 -2.88 -8.15
C VAL A 62 -33.21 -3.46 -9.54
N ASN A 63 -33.63 -4.70 -9.75
CA ASN A 63 -33.70 -5.26 -11.10
C ASN A 63 -34.91 -4.65 -11.81
N SER A 64 -34.77 -4.25 -13.07
CA SER A 64 -35.92 -3.94 -13.92
C SER A 64 -36.76 -5.20 -14.08
N LYS A 65 -37.91 -5.28 -13.39
CA LYS A 65 -38.88 -6.34 -13.63
C LYS A 65 -39.58 -6.05 -14.96
N ASP A 66 -39.34 -6.90 -15.95
CA ASP A 66 -40.38 -7.67 -16.66
C ASP A 66 -39.80 -8.26 -17.96
N GLY A 67 -39.76 -9.59 -18.04
CA GLY A 67 -40.04 -10.36 -19.27
C GLY A 67 -39.16 -10.20 -20.51
N GLU A 68 -38.20 -9.29 -20.57
CA GLU A 68 -37.26 -9.20 -21.68
C GLU A 68 -35.90 -9.74 -21.24
N GLU A 69 -35.40 -10.75 -21.95
CA GLU A 69 -33.97 -10.99 -22.12
C GLU A 69 -33.34 -9.76 -22.80
N VAL A 70 -33.32 -8.62 -22.12
CA VAL A 70 -32.41 -7.56 -22.49
C VAL A 70 -31.07 -8.02 -21.94
N VAL A 71 -30.31 -8.64 -22.84
CA VAL A 71 -28.85 -8.56 -22.83
C VAL A 71 -28.51 -7.07 -22.70
N SER A 72 -28.47 -6.55 -21.48
CA SER A 72 -28.27 -5.11 -21.24
C SER A 72 -26.79 -4.83 -21.36
N THR A 73 -26.35 -4.75 -22.60
CA THR A 73 -25.01 -4.31 -23.03
C THR A 73 -24.84 -2.80 -22.85
N VAL A 74 -25.39 -2.20 -21.79
CA VAL A 74 -25.13 -0.81 -21.43
C VAL A 74 -24.08 -0.84 -20.34
N SER A 75 -22.82 -0.79 -20.75
CA SER A 75 -21.69 -0.67 -19.83
C SER A 75 -21.81 0.66 -19.07
N SER A 76 -21.77 0.59 -17.74
CA SER A 76 -21.74 1.78 -16.90
C SER A 76 -20.42 2.55 -17.08
N ASN A 77 -20.46 3.87 -17.17
CA ASN A 77 -19.27 4.71 -17.16
C ASN A 77 -18.75 5.06 -15.76
N LEU A 78 -19.34 4.46 -14.72
CA LEU A 78 -18.96 4.69 -13.33
C LEU A 78 -17.50 4.31 -13.06
N LYS A 79 -16.74 5.26 -12.52
CA LYS A 79 -15.31 5.13 -12.18
C LYS A 79 -15.07 5.24 -10.67
N TRP A 80 -15.80 6.10 -9.99
CA TRP A 80 -15.72 6.27 -8.53
C TRP A 80 -17.05 5.89 -7.91
N PHE A 81 -17.01 4.93 -6.98
CA PHE A 81 -18.18 4.44 -6.29
C PHE A 81 -17.91 4.40 -4.79
N CYS A 82 -18.47 5.38 -4.09
CA CYS A 82 -18.21 5.62 -2.68
C CYS A 82 -19.50 5.50 -1.87
N LEU A 83 -19.54 4.55 -0.94
CA LEU A 83 -20.65 4.33 -0.01
C LEU A 83 -20.17 4.39 1.46
N PRO A 84 -19.43 5.45 1.87
CA PRO A 84 -18.87 5.50 3.22
C PRO A 84 -19.97 5.57 4.28
N SER A 85 -19.81 4.79 5.35
CA SER A 85 -20.76 4.74 6.48
C SER A 85 -22.18 4.35 6.08
N CYS A 86 -22.33 3.61 4.99
CA CYS A 86 -23.59 2.99 4.62
C CYS A 86 -23.74 1.65 5.36
N ASN A 87 -24.96 1.29 5.74
CA ASN A 87 -25.26 0.02 6.42
C ASN A 87 -25.27 -1.16 5.43
N LEU A 88 -24.17 -1.33 4.69
CA LEU A 88 -24.01 -2.42 3.73
C LEU A 88 -23.72 -3.73 4.47
N ASN A 89 -24.27 -4.82 3.96
CA ASN A 89 -24.02 -6.19 4.40
C ASN A 89 -23.59 -7.03 3.18
N ASP A 90 -23.42 -8.34 3.37
CA ASP A 90 -22.93 -9.22 2.30
C ASP A 90 -23.88 -9.34 1.09
N ASP A 91 -25.17 -9.02 1.25
CA ASP A 91 -26.13 -9.01 0.13
C ASP A 91 -25.71 -8.00 -0.96
N PHE A 92 -24.84 -7.04 -0.62
CA PHE A 92 -24.25 -6.08 -1.55
C PHE A 92 -23.54 -6.76 -2.69
N PHE A 93 -22.89 -7.89 -2.44
CA PHE A 93 -22.12 -8.65 -3.42
C PHE A 93 -22.97 -9.62 -4.28
N SER A 94 -24.29 -9.45 -4.32
CA SER A 94 -25.19 -10.18 -5.22
C SER A 94 -25.07 -9.73 -6.68
N ALA A 95 -25.94 -10.23 -7.57
CA ALA A 95 -25.80 -10.08 -9.04
C ALA A 95 -25.69 -8.62 -9.54
N GLY A 96 -26.13 -7.61 -8.79
CA GLY A 96 -25.94 -6.21 -9.14
C GLY A 96 -24.47 -5.77 -9.06
N PHE A 97 -23.69 -6.33 -8.13
CA PHE A 97 -22.30 -5.96 -7.91
C PHE A 97 -21.40 -6.22 -9.12
N THR A 98 -21.65 -7.29 -9.89
CA THR A 98 -20.84 -7.65 -11.07
C THR A 98 -20.96 -6.64 -12.22
N GLN A 99 -21.87 -5.67 -12.12
CA GLN A 99 -21.99 -4.58 -13.10
C GLN A 99 -20.98 -3.46 -12.86
N LEU A 100 -20.30 -3.43 -11.71
CA LEU A 100 -19.31 -2.42 -11.34
C LEU A 100 -17.90 -2.70 -11.92
N THR A 101 -17.78 -3.44 -13.02
CA THR A 101 -16.49 -3.84 -13.63
C THR A 101 -15.68 -2.68 -14.22
N THR A 102 -16.32 -1.52 -14.44
CA THR A 102 -15.68 -0.30 -14.95
C THR A 102 -15.15 0.61 -13.86
N VAL A 103 -15.49 0.33 -12.59
CA VAL A 103 -15.08 1.10 -11.41
C VAL A 103 -13.57 0.99 -11.21
N ILE A 104 -12.96 2.14 -10.92
CA ILE A 104 -11.53 2.31 -10.63
C ILE A 104 -11.31 2.40 -9.12
N SER A 105 -12.20 3.08 -8.40
CA SER A 105 -12.12 3.28 -6.95
C SER A 105 -13.42 2.89 -6.27
N LEU A 106 -13.32 2.01 -5.28
CA LEU A 106 -14.44 1.48 -4.51
C LEU A 106 -14.24 1.78 -3.02
N ASP A 107 -15.11 2.62 -2.43
CA ASP A 107 -15.12 2.88 -0.99
C ASP A 107 -16.37 2.27 -0.36
N LEU A 108 -16.18 1.27 0.49
CA LEU A 108 -17.20 0.61 1.30
C LEU A 108 -16.89 0.76 2.80
N SER A 109 -16.07 1.75 3.17
CA SER A 109 -15.62 1.94 4.55
C SER A 109 -16.77 2.12 5.53
N ARG A 110 -16.57 1.67 6.76
CA ARG A 110 -17.55 1.74 7.87
C ARG A 110 -18.86 0.99 7.56
N SER A 111 -18.78 -0.09 6.79
CA SER A 111 -19.90 -0.99 6.50
C SER A 111 -19.86 -2.27 7.35
N ASN A 112 -20.92 -3.06 7.30
CA ASN A 112 -21.08 -4.34 8.02
C ASN A 112 -20.83 -5.57 7.13
N ILE A 113 -20.05 -5.41 6.04
CA ILE A 113 -19.62 -6.52 5.19
C ILE A 113 -18.68 -7.46 5.94
N THR A 114 -18.79 -8.77 5.68
CA THR A 114 -17.97 -9.80 6.31
C THR A 114 -16.90 -10.36 5.39
N PHE A 115 -17.04 -10.21 4.07
CA PHE A 115 -16.02 -10.62 3.11
C PHE A 115 -15.92 -9.69 1.90
N LEU A 116 -14.78 -9.72 1.20
CA LEU A 116 -14.71 -9.30 -0.20
C LEU A 116 -14.87 -10.51 -1.13
N PRO A 117 -15.74 -10.46 -2.16
CA PRO A 117 -16.11 -11.63 -2.95
C PRO A 117 -15.00 -12.04 -3.92
N GLU A 118 -15.05 -13.30 -4.38
CA GLU A 118 -14.09 -13.82 -5.36
C GLU A 118 -14.24 -13.17 -6.75
N CYS A 119 -15.47 -12.78 -7.14
CA CYS A 119 -15.76 -12.15 -8.42
C CYS A 119 -15.04 -10.81 -8.63
N ILE A 120 -14.52 -10.17 -7.58
CA ILE A 120 -13.73 -8.94 -7.68
C ILE A 120 -12.42 -9.15 -8.48
N LYS A 121 -11.99 -10.40 -8.69
CA LYS A 121 -10.87 -10.75 -9.58
C LYS A 121 -11.13 -10.36 -11.04
N GLU A 122 -12.40 -10.27 -11.45
CA GLU A 122 -12.81 -9.87 -12.80
C GLU A 122 -12.82 -8.33 -12.98
N PHE A 123 -12.57 -7.57 -11.92
CA PHE A 123 -12.65 -6.10 -11.95
C PHE A 123 -11.29 -5.53 -12.39
N HIS A 124 -11.02 -5.62 -13.69
CA HIS A 124 -9.71 -5.26 -14.25
C HIS A 124 -9.36 -3.77 -14.14
N HIS A 125 -10.35 -2.88 -13.98
CA HIS A 125 -10.10 -1.44 -13.82
C HIS A 125 -9.90 -1.01 -12.37
N LEU A 126 -10.30 -1.86 -11.41
CA LEU A 126 -10.32 -1.52 -10.00
C LEU A 126 -8.88 -1.46 -9.46
N ASP A 127 -8.45 -0.25 -9.12
CA ASP A 127 -7.10 0.03 -8.63
C ASP A 127 -7.06 0.58 -7.19
N ASP A 128 -8.19 1.02 -6.62
CA ASP A 128 -8.34 1.46 -5.23
C ASP A 128 -9.54 0.79 -4.56
N ILE A 129 -9.31 0.18 -3.38
CA ILE A 129 -10.35 -0.34 -2.50
C ILE A 129 -10.13 0.19 -1.08
N ASN A 130 -11.17 0.82 -0.53
CA ASN A 130 -11.24 1.19 0.87
C ASN A 130 -12.38 0.44 1.58
N VAL A 131 -12.01 -0.40 2.54
CA VAL A 131 -12.92 -1.12 3.45
C VAL A 131 -12.56 -0.85 4.91
N SER A 132 -11.93 0.30 5.18
CA SER A 132 -11.54 0.70 6.52
C SER A 132 -12.74 0.78 7.46
N TYR A 133 -12.54 0.43 8.73
CA TYR A 133 -13.55 0.40 9.79
C TYR A 133 -14.72 -0.57 9.53
N CYS A 134 -14.60 -1.49 8.57
CA CYS A 134 -15.51 -2.63 8.45
C CYS A 134 -15.14 -3.65 9.53
N LYS A 135 -15.71 -3.49 10.73
CA LYS A 135 -15.32 -4.27 11.92
C LYS A 135 -15.61 -5.77 11.79
N LEU A 136 -16.60 -6.13 10.97
CA LEU A 136 -17.03 -7.51 10.71
C LEU A 136 -16.28 -8.16 9.54
N LEU A 137 -15.41 -7.43 8.82
CA LEU A 137 -14.69 -7.97 7.67
C LEU A 137 -13.69 -9.04 8.13
N GLU A 138 -13.92 -10.29 7.75
CA GLU A 138 -13.14 -11.47 8.10
C GLU A 138 -12.28 -11.98 6.94
N GLU A 139 -12.85 -12.01 5.74
CA GLU A 139 -12.26 -12.68 4.58
C GLU A 139 -12.04 -11.75 3.37
N ILE A 140 -11.00 -12.07 2.60
CA ILE A 140 -10.75 -11.46 1.28
C ILE A 140 -10.65 -12.61 0.30
N ARG A 141 -11.72 -12.93 -0.42
CA ARG A 141 -11.79 -14.10 -1.31
C ARG A 141 -11.18 -13.84 -2.69
N GLY A 142 -11.03 -12.56 -3.05
CA GLY A 142 -10.43 -12.14 -4.30
C GLY A 142 -9.66 -10.82 -4.16
N VAL A 143 -8.67 -10.65 -5.03
CA VAL A 143 -7.89 -9.41 -5.17
C VAL A 143 -7.87 -9.05 -6.65
N PRO A 144 -8.30 -7.84 -7.05
CA PRO A 144 -8.25 -7.42 -8.44
C PRO A 144 -6.83 -7.47 -9.01
N PRO A 145 -6.65 -7.75 -10.30
CA PRO A 145 -5.33 -7.89 -10.91
C PRO A 145 -4.54 -6.57 -10.98
N ASN A 146 -5.23 -5.43 -11.00
CA ASN A 146 -4.62 -4.10 -11.11
C ASN A 146 -4.72 -3.25 -9.83
N LEU A 147 -5.22 -3.83 -8.72
CA LEU A 147 -5.28 -3.17 -7.40
C LEU A 147 -3.92 -2.58 -6.99
N LYS A 148 -3.86 -1.26 -6.81
CA LYS A 148 -2.67 -0.52 -6.33
C LYS A 148 -2.84 -0.07 -4.90
N PHE A 149 -4.03 0.42 -4.53
CA PHE A 149 -4.32 0.96 -3.22
C PHE A 149 -5.33 0.07 -2.51
N PHE A 150 -5.02 -0.30 -1.26
CA PHE A 150 -5.93 -1.10 -0.45
C PHE A 150 -5.90 -0.60 1.00
N LYS A 151 -7.06 -0.31 1.58
CA LYS A 151 -7.19 0.09 2.98
C LYS A 151 -8.21 -0.78 3.69
N ALA A 152 -7.76 -1.47 4.75
CA ALA A 152 -8.58 -2.21 5.72
C ALA A 152 -8.12 -1.86 7.13
N ILE A 153 -8.11 -0.55 7.42
CA ILE A 153 -7.74 0.02 8.72
C ILE A 153 -8.84 -0.32 9.73
N GLU A 154 -8.49 -0.60 10.98
CA GLU A 154 -9.45 -0.93 12.05
C GLU A 154 -10.51 -2.00 11.69
N CYS A 155 -10.17 -2.95 10.80
CA CYS A 155 -10.94 -4.16 10.56
C CYS A 155 -10.63 -5.20 11.65
N THR A 156 -11.41 -5.19 12.72
CA THR A 156 -11.15 -5.97 13.94
C THR A 156 -11.37 -7.48 13.77
N SER A 157 -12.16 -7.93 12.79
CA SER A 157 -12.36 -9.36 12.54
C SER A 157 -11.45 -9.94 11.45
N LEU A 158 -10.57 -9.12 10.84
CA LEU A 158 -9.78 -9.56 9.69
C LEU A 158 -8.88 -10.75 10.05
N THR A 159 -9.07 -11.86 9.34
CA THR A 159 -8.40 -13.12 9.64
C THR A 159 -6.94 -13.11 9.20
N SER A 160 -6.13 -13.97 9.83
CA SER A 160 -4.73 -14.18 9.41
C SER A 160 -4.61 -14.73 7.98
N SER A 161 -5.63 -15.44 7.50
CA SER A 161 -5.71 -15.92 6.12
C SER A 161 -5.85 -14.74 5.15
N ALA A 162 -6.77 -13.81 5.42
CA ALA A 162 -6.93 -12.58 4.64
C ALA A 162 -5.65 -11.74 4.62
N SER A 163 -5.01 -11.51 5.77
CA SER A 163 -3.71 -10.80 5.84
C SER A 163 -2.63 -11.51 5.00
N ARG A 164 -2.58 -12.85 5.01
CA ARG A 164 -1.62 -13.62 4.19
C ARG A 164 -1.88 -13.46 2.69
N MET A 165 -3.14 -13.40 2.28
CA MET A 165 -3.49 -13.12 0.89
C MET A 165 -2.98 -11.74 0.46
N LEU A 166 -3.17 -10.72 1.30
CA LEU A 166 -2.68 -9.36 1.05
C LEU A 166 -1.15 -9.22 1.10
N LEU A 167 -0.44 -10.11 1.79
CA LEU A 167 1.03 -10.15 1.89
C LEU A 167 1.69 -11.04 0.83
N ASN A 168 0.93 -11.55 -0.15
CA ASN A 168 1.49 -12.43 -1.16
C ASN A 168 2.48 -11.67 -2.07
N GLN A 169 3.74 -12.11 -2.07
CA GLN A 169 4.83 -11.45 -2.81
C GLN A 169 4.51 -11.22 -4.30
N LYS A 170 3.86 -12.19 -4.95
CA LYS A 170 3.52 -12.13 -6.39
C LYS A 170 2.56 -10.97 -6.70
N LEU A 171 1.72 -10.58 -5.74
CA LEU A 171 0.82 -9.44 -5.92
C LEU A 171 1.58 -8.12 -6.07
N HIS A 172 2.71 -7.96 -5.38
CA HIS A 172 3.45 -6.70 -5.32
C HIS A 172 4.59 -6.61 -6.35
N GLN A 173 5.03 -7.74 -6.91
CA GLN A 173 6.13 -7.78 -7.88
C GLN A 173 5.80 -7.04 -9.18
N THR A 174 4.57 -7.16 -9.70
CA THR A 174 4.22 -6.69 -11.06
C THR A 174 3.61 -5.30 -11.13
N ARG A 175 3.19 -4.73 -10.00
CA ARG A 175 2.47 -3.43 -9.92
C ARG A 175 3.00 -2.58 -8.77
N GLY A 176 2.84 -1.26 -8.86
CA GLY A 176 3.06 -0.39 -7.72
C GLY A 176 1.90 -0.57 -6.74
N THR A 177 2.20 -0.91 -5.49
CA THR A 177 1.17 -1.16 -4.47
C THR A 177 1.40 -0.30 -3.23
N LYS A 178 0.33 0.14 -2.56
CA LYS A 178 0.32 0.78 -1.24
C LYS A 178 -0.88 0.23 -0.46
N PHE A 179 -0.62 -0.76 0.39
CA PHE A 179 -1.64 -1.49 1.14
C PHE A 179 -1.51 -1.16 2.63
N MET A 180 -2.66 -0.98 3.29
CA MET A 180 -2.79 -0.74 4.72
C MET A 180 -3.85 -1.66 5.29
N PHE A 181 -3.49 -2.50 6.24
CA PHE A 181 -4.44 -3.46 6.82
C PHE A 181 -3.93 -3.96 8.16
N ARG A 182 -4.82 -4.56 8.95
CA ARG A 182 -4.46 -5.17 10.23
C ARG A 182 -3.40 -6.25 10.04
N GLY A 183 -2.34 -6.18 10.85
CA GLY A 183 -1.32 -7.22 10.88
C GLY A 183 -0.14 -6.85 11.78
N GLY A 184 0.61 -7.87 12.20
CA GLY A 184 1.72 -7.69 13.15
C GLY A 184 2.97 -8.49 12.82
N SER A 185 3.04 -9.11 11.64
CA SER A 185 4.17 -9.94 11.23
C SER A 185 4.76 -9.49 9.90
N ILE A 186 6.08 -9.48 9.85
CA ILE A 186 6.84 -9.27 8.62
C ILE A 186 6.75 -10.56 7.78
N PRO A 187 6.43 -10.49 6.48
CA PRO A 187 6.39 -11.68 5.65
C PRO A 187 7.81 -12.17 5.35
N ARG A 188 7.98 -13.51 5.34
CA ARG A 188 9.29 -14.18 5.20
C ARG A 188 10.07 -13.85 3.92
N TRP A 189 9.43 -13.27 2.91
CA TRP A 189 10.08 -12.90 1.65
C TRP A 189 10.78 -11.53 1.72
N MET A 190 10.69 -10.80 2.84
CA MET A 190 11.45 -9.57 3.05
C MET A 190 12.94 -9.88 3.18
N ASP A 191 13.78 -9.13 2.47
CA ASP A 191 15.23 -9.36 2.47
C ASP A 191 15.89 -8.82 3.73
N LYS A 192 15.36 -7.71 4.27
CA LYS A 192 15.86 -7.07 5.48
C LYS A 192 14.73 -6.72 6.41
N GLU A 193 14.90 -7.09 7.67
CA GLU A 193 13.98 -6.75 8.76
C GLU A 193 14.72 -5.91 9.80
N ASN A 194 14.02 -4.95 10.41
CA ASN A 194 14.53 -4.25 11.57
C ASN A 194 13.39 -3.93 12.55
N LYS A 195 13.68 -3.96 13.84
CA LYS A 195 12.79 -3.49 14.92
C LYS A 195 13.20 -2.10 15.45
N GLY A 196 14.32 -1.57 14.98
CA GLY A 196 14.78 -0.23 15.30
C GLY A 196 13.99 0.87 14.55
N PRO A 197 14.35 2.14 14.78
CA PRO A 197 13.58 3.31 14.30
C PRO A 197 13.71 3.55 12.79
N SER A 198 14.58 2.80 12.10
CA SER A 198 14.81 2.94 10.67
C SER A 198 15.27 1.62 10.08
N THR A 199 15.09 1.43 8.78
CA THR A 199 15.69 0.32 8.03
C THR A 199 16.43 0.89 6.83
N SER A 200 17.38 0.14 6.27
CA SER A 200 18.20 0.67 5.19
C SER A 200 18.72 -0.42 4.26
N PHE A 201 19.15 0.03 3.09
CA PHE A 201 19.88 -0.76 2.11
C PHE A 201 20.89 0.14 1.40
N TRP A 202 21.81 -0.48 0.69
CA TRP A 202 22.81 0.17 -0.13
C TRP A 202 22.57 -0.17 -1.58
N PHE A 203 22.75 0.81 -2.45
CA PHE A 203 22.77 0.60 -3.89
C PHE A 203 23.94 1.33 -4.54
N ARG A 204 24.33 0.92 -5.73
CA ARG A 204 25.24 1.68 -6.60
C ARG A 204 24.75 1.65 -8.03
N ASN A 205 25.36 2.45 -8.89
CA ASN A 205 25.05 2.58 -10.32
C ASN A 205 23.64 3.10 -10.61
N LYS A 206 22.60 2.30 -10.37
CA LYS A 206 21.20 2.62 -10.67
C LYS A 206 20.31 2.31 -9.47
N PHE A 207 19.40 3.23 -9.14
CA PHE A 207 18.38 2.97 -8.14
C PHE A 207 17.49 1.79 -8.57
N PRO A 208 17.10 0.88 -7.64
CA PRO A 208 16.25 -0.24 -8.01
C PRO A 208 14.93 0.22 -8.61
N SER A 209 14.46 -0.45 -9.66
CA SER A 209 13.17 -0.14 -10.29
C SER A 209 11.97 -0.41 -9.39
N LYS A 210 12.15 -1.21 -8.33
CA LYS A 210 11.11 -1.49 -7.34
C LYS A 210 11.71 -1.83 -5.98
N VAL A 211 11.25 -1.12 -4.96
CA VAL A 211 11.63 -1.32 -3.56
C VAL A 211 10.35 -1.38 -2.75
N LEU A 212 10.04 -2.55 -2.20
CA LEU A 212 8.92 -2.72 -1.29
C LEU A 212 9.37 -2.43 0.13
N CYS A 213 8.62 -1.59 0.82
CA CYS A 213 8.86 -1.19 2.18
C CYS A 213 7.66 -1.59 3.04
N LEU A 214 7.93 -2.13 4.21
CA LEU A 214 6.92 -2.51 5.18
C LEU A 214 7.15 -1.79 6.51
N LEU A 215 6.08 -1.29 7.10
CA LEU A 215 6.03 -0.78 8.48
C LEU A 215 4.93 -1.51 9.25
N ILE A 216 5.21 -1.81 10.50
CA ILE A 216 4.25 -2.27 11.49
C ILE A 216 4.23 -1.26 12.63
N ALA A 217 3.12 -0.55 12.78
CA ALA A 217 2.92 0.41 13.86
C ALA A 217 1.42 0.64 14.11
N PRO A 218 1.01 1.01 15.33
CA PRO A 218 -0.38 1.32 15.68
C PRO A 218 -0.68 2.81 15.50
N VAL A 219 -0.38 3.39 14.32
CA VAL A 219 -0.48 4.84 14.10
C VAL A 219 -0.99 5.23 12.72
N LEU A 220 -1.72 6.35 12.66
CA LEU A 220 -2.10 7.06 11.43
C LEU A 220 -1.73 8.53 11.51
N ASP A 221 -1.82 9.20 10.37
CA ASP A 221 -1.85 10.65 10.23
C ASP A 221 -3.23 11.21 10.61
N ASP A 222 -3.29 12.14 11.58
CA ASP A 222 -4.56 12.63 12.15
C ASP A 222 -5.38 13.45 11.17
N ILE A 223 -4.69 14.13 10.25
CA ILE A 223 -5.27 15.14 9.37
C ILE A 223 -5.88 14.47 8.14
N THR A 224 -5.08 13.64 7.48
CA THR A 224 -5.47 13.00 6.23
C THR A 224 -6.16 11.66 6.47
N SER A 225 -6.11 11.14 7.70
CA SER A 225 -6.47 9.75 8.01
C SER A 225 -5.75 8.74 7.09
N GLU A 226 -4.60 9.15 6.54
CA GLU A 226 -3.67 8.28 5.84
C GLU A 226 -2.58 7.81 6.80
N LEU A 227 -1.53 7.20 6.26
CA LEU A 227 -0.38 6.78 7.03
C LEU A 227 0.54 7.96 7.38
N VAL A 228 1.20 7.83 8.53
CA VAL A 228 2.44 8.53 8.87
C VAL A 228 3.45 8.49 7.72
N ARG A 229 3.88 9.66 7.28
CA ARG A 229 4.73 9.84 6.10
C ARG A 229 6.09 9.16 6.26
N PRO A 230 6.53 8.30 5.32
CA PRO A 230 7.90 7.82 5.27
C PRO A 230 8.87 8.99 5.09
N LEU A 231 10.00 8.97 5.79
CA LEU A 231 11.15 9.82 5.55
C LEU A 231 12.23 8.96 4.90
N VAL A 232 12.69 9.39 3.73
CA VAL A 232 13.76 8.70 2.98
C VAL A 232 14.99 9.59 3.00
N LEU A 233 16.11 9.02 3.43
CA LEU A 233 17.40 9.68 3.44
C LEU A 233 18.33 8.95 2.48
N ILE A 234 19.05 9.70 1.66
CA ILE A 234 20.08 9.17 0.76
C ILE A 234 21.40 9.81 1.15
N ASN A 235 22.36 8.99 1.58
CA ASN A 235 23.62 9.43 2.19
C ASN A 235 23.39 10.46 3.32
N GLY A 236 22.38 10.23 4.15
CA GLY A 236 21.99 11.15 5.24
C GLY A 236 21.24 12.41 4.80
N LYS A 237 21.09 12.68 3.50
CA LYS A 237 20.28 13.81 3.01
C LYS A 237 18.82 13.40 2.88
N VAL A 238 17.94 14.11 3.58
CA VAL A 238 16.49 13.95 3.48
C VAL A 238 16.01 14.25 2.06
N GLN A 239 15.18 13.37 1.52
CA GLN A 239 14.55 13.55 0.22
C GLN A 239 13.26 14.36 0.35
N GLU A 240 13.17 15.45 -0.40
CA GLU A 240 11.98 16.31 -0.43
C GLU A 240 10.86 15.68 -1.24
N TYR A 241 9.62 15.97 -0.86
CA TYR A 241 8.43 15.60 -1.62
C TYR A 241 7.77 16.83 -2.23
N ARG A 242 7.04 16.66 -3.34
CA ARG A 242 6.35 17.76 -4.06
C ARG A 242 5.32 18.49 -3.21
N LEU A 243 4.68 17.76 -2.30
CA LEU A 243 3.69 18.30 -1.38
C LEU A 243 4.30 18.29 0.02
N ASN A 244 4.64 19.47 0.54
CA ASN A 244 4.98 19.64 1.95
C ASN A 244 3.68 19.73 2.74
N SER A 245 3.39 18.69 3.53
CA SER A 245 2.37 18.81 4.56
C SER A 245 2.93 19.62 5.74
N MET A 246 2.02 20.26 6.47
CA MET A 246 2.23 20.73 7.84
C MET A 246 2.78 19.61 8.74
N GLU A 247 3.27 19.96 9.93
CA GLU A 247 3.56 18.98 10.99
C GLU A 247 2.37 18.03 11.13
N ARG A 248 2.63 16.73 10.94
CA ARG A 248 1.61 15.69 10.97
C ARG A 248 1.53 15.18 12.40
N GLU A 249 0.42 15.48 13.08
CA GLU A 249 0.06 14.78 14.31
C GLU A 249 -0.23 13.31 14.00
N VAL A 250 0.01 12.45 14.99
CA VAL A 250 -0.14 10.99 14.88
C VAL A 250 -1.19 10.45 15.84
N LYS A 251 -2.07 9.61 15.30
CA LYS A 251 -3.24 9.09 15.98
C LYS A 251 -2.93 7.68 16.35
N MET A 252 -2.97 7.39 17.65
CA MET A 252 -2.85 6.03 18.13
C MET A 252 -4.06 5.22 17.70
N LEU A 253 -3.79 4.04 17.17
CA LEU A 253 -4.78 3.05 16.80
C LEU A 253 -4.92 2.01 17.90
N GLU A 254 -6.05 1.30 17.90
CA GLU A 254 -6.29 0.21 18.86
C GLU A 254 -5.41 -1.01 18.54
N LEU A 255 -5.06 -1.18 17.27
CA LEU A 255 -4.39 -2.36 16.75
C LEU A 255 -3.15 -1.98 15.93
N ASP A 256 -2.29 -2.97 15.71
CA ASP A 256 -1.18 -2.84 14.77
C ASP A 256 -1.66 -2.98 13.34
N HIS A 257 -1.14 -2.10 12.49
CA HIS A 257 -1.38 -2.13 11.06
C HIS A 257 -0.07 -2.33 10.32
N ILE A 258 -0.15 -3.13 9.27
CA ILE A 258 0.87 -3.24 8.25
C ILE A 258 0.63 -2.15 7.23
N HIS A 259 1.68 -1.42 6.92
CA HIS A 259 1.77 -0.60 5.73
C HIS A 259 2.82 -1.18 4.79
N LEU A 260 2.38 -1.73 3.66
CA LEU A 260 3.24 -2.29 2.63
C LEU A 260 3.13 -1.43 1.38
N PHE A 261 4.22 -0.83 0.94
CA PHE A 261 4.21 0.07 -0.19
C PHE A 261 5.45 -0.04 -1.08
N ASP A 262 5.27 0.28 -2.35
CA ASP A 262 6.37 0.54 -3.27
C ASP A 262 6.90 1.96 -3.05
N LEU A 263 8.19 2.08 -2.77
CA LEU A 263 8.89 3.33 -2.52
C LEU A 263 8.74 4.32 -3.68
N HIS A 264 8.59 3.83 -4.91
CA HIS A 264 8.37 4.66 -6.11
C HIS A 264 7.01 5.36 -6.15
N LEU A 265 6.05 4.96 -5.31
CA LEU A 265 4.76 5.64 -5.20
C LEU A 265 4.84 6.92 -4.36
N LEU A 266 5.96 7.18 -3.69
CA LEU A 266 6.12 8.40 -2.91
C LEU A 266 6.35 9.61 -3.84
N PRO A 267 5.73 10.76 -3.56
CA PRO A 267 5.73 11.91 -4.47
C PRO A 267 7.00 12.76 -4.31
N PHE A 268 8.18 12.19 -4.57
CA PHE A 268 9.46 12.92 -4.47
C PHE A 268 9.50 14.14 -5.38
N ARG A 269 10.13 15.21 -4.89
CA ARG A 269 10.30 16.47 -5.62
C ARG A 269 11.16 16.27 -6.86
N GLU A 270 12.34 15.71 -6.66
CA GLU A 270 13.25 15.20 -7.69
C GLU A 270 13.05 13.69 -7.81
N GLY A 271 13.13 13.14 -9.03
CA GLY A 271 12.97 11.69 -9.18
C GLY A 271 14.13 10.95 -8.50
N LEU A 272 13.85 9.89 -7.73
CA LEU A 272 14.90 9.01 -7.18
C LEU A 272 15.86 8.49 -8.27
N MET A 273 15.36 8.42 -9.50
CA MET A 273 16.08 8.00 -10.70
C MET A 273 17.05 9.07 -11.24
N GLU A 274 16.86 10.35 -10.92
CA GLU A 274 17.65 11.48 -11.42
C GLU A 274 18.95 11.70 -10.62
N MET A 275 19.15 10.94 -9.53
CA MET A 275 20.29 11.08 -8.60
C MET A 275 21.57 10.37 -9.09
N TYR A 276 21.94 10.61 -10.35
CA TYR A 276 23.08 10.00 -11.04
C TYR A 276 24.43 10.46 -10.45
N SER A 277 25.28 9.50 -10.09
CA SER A 277 26.75 9.61 -10.16
C SER A 277 27.41 8.24 -9.93
N GLU A 278 28.61 8.09 -10.48
CA GLU A 278 29.38 6.88 -10.81
C GLU A 278 29.74 5.96 -9.63
N ASN A 279 29.69 4.63 -9.87
CA ASN A 279 30.28 3.46 -9.15
C ASN A 279 30.23 3.35 -7.60
N GLU A 280 29.95 4.42 -6.86
CA GLU A 280 29.98 4.48 -5.41
C GLU A 280 28.69 3.94 -4.78
N TRP A 281 28.85 3.39 -3.58
CA TRP A 281 27.73 2.93 -2.78
C TRP A 281 27.00 4.11 -2.14
N LYS A 282 25.69 4.18 -2.38
CA LYS A 282 24.75 5.11 -1.78
C LYS A 282 23.92 4.38 -0.73
N HIS A 283 23.83 4.96 0.45
CA HIS A 283 23.03 4.47 1.56
C HIS A 283 21.62 5.04 1.48
N VAL A 284 20.61 4.18 1.46
CA VAL A 284 19.21 4.56 1.52
C VAL A 284 18.68 4.14 2.87
N GLN A 285 18.28 5.11 3.68
CA GLN A 285 17.64 4.89 4.97
C GLN A 285 16.19 5.31 4.87
N ILE A 286 15.30 4.47 5.38
CA ILE A 286 13.86 4.70 5.46
C ILE A 286 13.50 4.73 6.92
N THR A 287 12.70 5.71 7.30
CA THR A 287 12.12 5.87 8.63
C THR A 287 10.82 6.67 8.49
N TYR A 288 10.22 7.19 9.57
CA TYR A 288 8.87 7.76 9.54
C TYR A 288 8.79 9.05 10.34
N GLN A 289 8.26 10.10 9.69
CA GLN A 289 8.15 11.43 10.28
C GLN A 289 7.37 11.37 11.60
N GLY A 290 7.94 11.94 12.67
CA GLY A 290 7.32 11.94 14.00
C GLY A 290 7.43 10.61 14.77
N LEU A 291 8.04 9.57 14.19
CA LEU A 291 8.20 8.26 14.85
C LEU A 291 9.67 7.87 15.12
N PHE A 292 10.64 8.72 14.77
CA PHE A 292 12.08 8.40 14.89
C PHE A 292 12.52 8.06 16.32
N ASP A 293 11.98 8.78 17.30
CA ASP A 293 12.33 8.63 18.72
C ASP A 293 11.21 7.96 19.52
N THR A 294 10.24 7.35 18.83
CA THR A 294 9.12 6.67 19.48
C THR A 294 9.32 5.16 19.46
N SER A 295 8.90 4.48 20.52
CA SER A 295 8.82 3.01 20.56
C SER A 295 7.62 2.44 19.81
N LEU A 296 6.96 3.25 18.96
CA LEU A 296 5.73 2.91 18.25
C LEU A 296 5.99 2.08 16.99
N ILE A 297 7.18 2.21 16.39
CA ILE A 297 7.62 1.35 15.30
C ILE A 297 7.92 -0.03 15.89
N LYS A 298 7.08 -1.02 15.60
CA LYS A 298 7.27 -2.40 16.07
C LYS A 298 8.18 -3.20 15.15
N ALA A 299 8.09 -2.93 13.85
CA ALA A 299 8.85 -3.64 12.84
C ALA A 299 8.88 -2.88 11.51
N MET A 300 9.96 -3.08 10.76
CA MET A 300 10.15 -2.56 9.42
C MET A 300 10.75 -3.63 8.51
N GLY A 301 10.40 -3.60 7.23
CA GLY A 301 10.91 -4.52 6.22
C GLY A 301 11.31 -3.81 4.93
N ILE A 302 12.33 -4.33 4.24
CA ILE A 302 12.67 -3.94 2.87
C ILE A 302 12.81 -5.20 2.02
N HIS A 303 12.24 -5.15 0.83
CA HIS A 303 12.51 -6.10 -0.25
C HIS A 303 12.83 -5.36 -1.54
N VAL A 304 13.97 -5.67 -2.16
CA VAL A 304 14.32 -5.11 -3.47
C VAL A 304 13.99 -6.15 -4.53
N VAL A 305 13.04 -5.82 -5.41
CA VAL A 305 12.59 -6.77 -6.44
C VAL A 305 13.69 -6.92 -7.48
N LYS A 306 14.10 -8.16 -7.72
CA LYS A 306 15.21 -8.51 -8.62
C LYS A 306 14.81 -8.33 -10.08
N GLU A 307 15.57 -7.54 -10.84
CA GLU A 307 15.52 -7.57 -12.29
C GLU A 307 16.34 -8.76 -12.82
N GLU A 308 15.74 -9.61 -13.65
CA GLU A 308 16.38 -10.83 -14.21
C GLU A 308 17.73 -10.56 -14.89
N ARG A 309 17.92 -9.34 -15.43
CA ARG A 309 19.12 -8.96 -16.18
C ARG A 309 20.28 -8.42 -15.35
N ARG A 310 20.06 -7.98 -14.10
CA ARG A 310 21.08 -7.23 -13.34
C ARG A 310 21.67 -7.96 -12.14
N GLY A 311 20.97 -8.96 -11.60
CA GLY A 311 21.41 -9.66 -10.39
C GLY A 311 21.59 -8.74 -9.17
N MET A 312 22.00 -9.29 -8.03
CA MET A 312 22.15 -8.56 -6.75
C MET A 312 23.49 -7.81 -6.60
N LYS A 313 24.32 -7.68 -7.65
CA LYS A 313 25.68 -7.13 -7.53
C LYS A 313 25.75 -5.67 -7.08
N ASP A 314 24.64 -4.95 -7.26
CA ASP A 314 24.55 -3.51 -6.99
C ASP A 314 23.63 -3.19 -5.81
N ILE A 315 23.24 -4.20 -5.02
CA ILE A 315 22.38 -4.07 -3.84
C ILE A 315 22.99 -4.81 -2.66
N ARG A 316 23.03 -4.17 -1.49
CA ARG A 316 23.48 -4.78 -0.23
C ARG A 316 22.61 -4.32 0.94
N TYR A 317 22.46 -5.18 1.95
CA TYR A 317 21.76 -4.85 3.20
C TYR A 317 22.70 -4.64 4.39
N ASP A 318 24.00 -4.87 4.17
CA ASP A 318 25.08 -4.62 5.11
C ASP A 318 26.01 -3.54 4.55
N ASP A 319 26.72 -2.85 5.43
CA ASP A 319 27.64 -1.78 5.06
C ASP A 319 28.75 -2.31 4.11
N PRO A 320 28.85 -1.78 2.88
CA PRO A 320 29.82 -2.25 1.91
C PRO A 320 31.28 -2.03 2.30
N TYR A 321 31.55 -1.11 3.22
CA TYR A 321 32.89 -0.72 3.65
C TYR A 321 33.37 -1.47 4.91
N THR A 322 32.48 -2.16 5.62
CA THR A 322 32.87 -2.94 6.81
C THR A 322 33.72 -4.17 6.49
N THR A 323 33.52 -4.80 5.32
CA THR A 323 34.29 -5.97 4.90
C THR A 323 35.77 -5.63 4.63
N THR A 324 36.07 -4.38 4.30
CA THR A 324 37.44 -3.90 4.03
C THR A 324 38.24 -3.63 5.30
N LYS A 325 37.58 -3.31 6.43
CA LYS A 325 38.27 -3.02 7.70
C LYS A 325 38.91 -4.27 8.32
N MET A 326 38.30 -5.45 8.23
CA MET A 326 38.89 -6.67 8.80
C MET A 326 40.20 -7.09 8.13
N PHE A 327 40.37 -6.84 6.83
CA PHE A 327 41.63 -7.13 6.13
C PHE A 327 42.74 -6.14 6.45
N ILE A 328 42.41 -4.87 6.69
CA ILE A 328 43.41 -3.84 7.02
C ILE A 328 43.87 -3.97 8.48
N THR A 329 42.99 -4.37 9.41
CA THR A 329 43.37 -4.58 10.82
C THR A 329 44.07 -5.92 11.09
N SER A 330 43.95 -6.90 10.19
CA SER A 330 44.66 -8.19 10.29
C SER A 330 46.02 -8.20 9.57
N LEU A 331 46.28 -7.24 8.69
CA LEU A 331 47.58 -7.12 7.99
C LEU A 331 48.79 -7.00 8.95
N PRO A 332 48.74 -6.20 10.04
CA PRO A 332 49.82 -6.15 11.01
C PRO A 332 49.98 -7.48 11.78
N PHE A 333 48.86 -8.16 12.07
CA PHE A 333 48.86 -9.42 12.79
C PHE A 333 49.44 -10.57 11.97
N LEU A 334 49.07 -10.68 10.69
CA LEU A 334 49.67 -11.64 9.77
C LEU A 334 51.16 -11.34 9.55
N PHE A 335 51.54 -10.07 9.42
CA PHE A 335 52.94 -9.68 9.26
C PHE A 335 53.80 -10.06 10.49
N CYS A 336 53.31 -9.77 11.71
CA CYS A 336 53.98 -10.18 12.94
C CYS A 336 54.07 -11.71 13.08
N PHE A 337 53.04 -12.45 12.66
CA PHE A 337 53.04 -13.91 12.70
C PHE A 337 54.08 -14.51 11.75
N PHE A 338 54.17 -14.00 10.51
CA PHE A 338 55.20 -14.44 9.56
C PHE A 338 56.61 -14.05 10.00
N LEU A 339 56.81 -12.86 10.57
CA LEU A 339 58.11 -12.44 11.09
C LEU A 339 58.58 -13.34 12.25
N ALA A 340 57.67 -13.68 13.17
CA ALA A 340 57.95 -14.59 14.27
C ALA A 340 58.28 -16.01 13.79
N LEU A 341 57.59 -16.50 12.77
CA LEU A 341 57.85 -17.82 12.18
C LEU A 341 59.22 -17.89 11.47
N ILE A 342 59.61 -16.82 10.77
CA ILE A 342 60.92 -16.70 10.12
C ILE A 342 62.04 -16.64 11.18
N LEU A 343 61.85 -15.86 12.25
CA LEU A 343 62.81 -15.81 13.35
C LEU A 343 62.95 -17.17 14.05
N PHE A 344 61.84 -17.86 14.31
CA PHE A 344 61.85 -19.17 14.96
C PHE A 344 62.55 -20.24 14.12
N THR A 345 62.29 -20.27 12.81
CA THR A 345 62.96 -21.21 11.89
C THR A 345 64.45 -20.89 11.71
N SER A 346 64.83 -19.61 11.75
CA SER A 346 66.24 -19.19 11.72
C SER A 346 67.01 -19.56 13.00
N LEU A 347 66.35 -19.57 14.16
CA LEU A 347 66.95 -19.95 15.43
C LEU A 347 67.17 -21.47 15.53
N MET A 348 66.25 -22.25 14.97
CA MET A 348 66.32 -23.72 14.96
C MET A 348 67.29 -24.28 13.90
N ALA A 349 67.78 -23.44 12.99
CA ALA A 349 68.74 -23.82 11.94
C ALA A 349 70.20 -23.68 12.39
N TYR A 350 70.49 -23.22 13.60
CA TYR A 350 71.84 -23.24 14.16
C TYR A 350 72.10 -24.58 14.87
N PRO A 351 72.95 -25.47 14.34
CA PRO A 351 73.38 -26.64 15.08
C PRO A 351 74.27 -26.17 16.23
N THR A 352 73.86 -26.46 17.47
CA THR A 352 74.72 -26.36 18.65
C THR A 352 75.93 -27.28 18.46
N GLN A 353 77.08 -26.71 18.11
CA GLN A 353 78.38 -27.33 18.32
C GLN A 353 78.80 -27.08 19.77
N VAL A 354 78.67 -28.09 20.64
CA VAL A 354 79.67 -28.53 21.62
C VAL A 354 79.46 -30.02 21.87
#